data_AF-A0A2E0X1E7-F1
#
_entry.id   AF-A0A2E0X1E7-F1
#
_cell.length_a   1.000
_cell.length_b   1.000
_cell.length_c   1.000
_cell.angle_alpha   90.00
_cell.angle_beta   90.00
_cell.angle_gamma   90.00
#
_symmetry.space_group_name_H-M   'P 1'
#
loop_
_entity.id
_entity.type
_entity.pdbx_description
1 polymer ?
#
loop_
_entity_poly.entity_id
_entity_poly.type
_entity_poly.pdbx_seq_one_letter_code
_entity_poly.pdbx_strand_id
1 'polypeptide(L)'
;MALSAPAAVSWDAEGESNWWFDYFNWSTPDEVTDPPGPGFPLLPPNNNAGDFTDIQINMGSGAWDVTGEGVVFDPDNDPFYTNPDVNESNLVEGGDFLALQQQGKSAANWNRQYGETGYGVEELYYPSGTVTGADETRDYGPQTLYRLYMSRNTTNSNKLTIKSGNILIGSTTIIGRSGGSIGNENLGMIVQEGGYVELPSSTLDLGQSEDSGYGNGIYDYRGGSLYVQSVSGSQGIRVSAGRSSGAGGASKFIMHNPDGGGFVRTFDFTIASTDDGADGVNTGVGTVEFHFENGGTRPIQVQNNLTLNNGADDDTEGSVRSSRLNLVLNEAPSVDGGGVPQDLPLFDVDFESLFGGTINGTGDLNGDMDFANDQIFSSADGLTNYYEGDTVSAVFGGTKYDWTITYTGDISWTDVDNSVVGTVLGAGTGTDVVLIGLGSAPVAAAAGVPEPGAIVLAVSAGLILLGSRRRRTA
;
A
#
# COMPACT_ATOMS: atom_id res chain seq x y z
N MET A 1 9.51 -10.95 -35.57
CA MET A 1 9.56 -11.74 -34.33
C MET A 1 11.00 -11.72 -33.86
N ALA A 2 11.33 -10.75 -33.01
CA ALA A 2 12.65 -10.62 -32.43
C ALA A 2 12.47 -10.61 -30.92
N LEU A 3 13.22 -11.51 -30.29
CA LEU A 3 13.31 -11.75 -28.86
C LEU A 3 13.97 -10.55 -28.18
N SER A 4 13.50 -10.21 -26.99
CA SER A 4 14.14 -9.22 -26.13
C SER A 4 15.46 -9.76 -25.56
N ALA A 5 16.35 -8.85 -25.17
CA ALA A 5 17.56 -9.14 -24.42
C ALA A 5 17.66 -8.17 -23.22
N PRO A 6 18.24 -8.60 -22.09
CA PRO A 6 17.85 -8.12 -20.77
C PRO A 6 18.79 -7.07 -20.16
N ALA A 7 18.25 -6.16 -19.33
CA ALA A 7 19.01 -5.37 -18.35
C ALA A 7 18.10 -4.75 -17.25
N ALA A 8 18.68 -4.26 -16.15
CA ALA A 8 17.99 -3.82 -14.90
C ALA A 8 18.51 -2.42 -14.36
N VAL A 9 18.29 -1.97 -13.08
CA VAL A 9 19.24 -1.15 -12.19
C VAL A 9 19.45 -1.70 -10.72
N SER A 10 20.60 -1.38 -10.06
CA SER A 10 20.96 -1.53 -8.62
C SER A 10 21.86 -0.36 -8.24
N TRP A 11 21.75 0.09 -6.97
CA TRP A 11 22.86 0.46 -6.05
C TRP A 11 22.79 1.87 -5.39
N ASP A 12 23.53 1.91 -4.27
CA ASP A 12 23.93 2.95 -3.31
C ASP A 12 22.87 3.73 -2.53
N ALA A 13 23.01 3.64 -1.22
CA ALA A 13 22.16 4.21 -0.20
C ALA A 13 23.05 5.01 0.74
N GLU A 14 23.37 6.22 0.30
CA GLU A 14 23.90 7.26 1.15
C GLU A 14 23.22 8.59 0.77
N GLY A 15 21.98 8.78 1.21
CA GLY A 15 21.37 10.10 1.33
C GLY A 15 19.92 10.19 0.87
N GLU A 16 19.19 11.08 1.56
CA GLU A 16 17.82 11.61 1.37
C GLU A 16 17.40 11.86 -0.10
N SER A 17 17.44 10.83 -0.94
CA SER A 17 17.21 10.91 -2.37
C SER A 17 15.85 10.32 -2.70
N ASN A 18 14.96 11.16 -3.24
CA ASN A 18 13.73 10.75 -3.88
C ASN A 18 14.01 10.55 -5.37
N TRP A 19 13.67 9.38 -5.88
CA TRP A 19 13.90 9.00 -7.28
C TRP A 19 12.58 9.01 -8.01
N TRP A 20 12.56 9.55 -9.23
CA TRP A 20 11.34 9.63 -10.03
C TRP A 20 11.34 8.56 -11.12
N PHE A 21 10.15 8.10 -11.53
CA PHE A 21 10.03 7.21 -12.67
C PHE A 21 10.42 7.98 -13.94
N ASP A 22 11.20 7.39 -14.84
CA ASP A 22 11.41 7.98 -16.17
C ASP A 22 11.03 6.92 -17.21
N TYR A 23 9.88 7.11 -17.84
CA TYR A 23 9.38 6.18 -18.86
C TYR A 23 10.36 6.01 -20.03
N PHE A 24 11.13 7.04 -20.42
CA PHE A 24 12.07 6.94 -21.55
C PHE A 24 13.28 6.06 -21.25
N ASN A 25 13.79 6.13 -20.03
CA ASN A 25 14.85 5.23 -19.57
C ASN A 25 14.35 3.79 -19.39
N TRP A 26 13.04 3.58 -19.24
CA TRP A 26 12.47 2.28 -18.84
C TRP A 26 11.68 1.58 -19.97
N SER A 27 11.52 2.20 -21.15
CA SER A 27 10.69 1.69 -22.26
C SER A 27 11.38 1.60 -23.63
N THR A 28 12.64 1.99 -23.79
CA THR A 28 13.30 1.96 -25.11
C THR A 28 14.12 0.67 -25.33
N PRO A 29 13.80 -0.15 -26.35
CA PRO A 29 14.70 -1.16 -26.86
C PRO A 29 15.56 -0.52 -27.93
N ASP A 30 16.86 -0.31 -27.69
CA ASP A 30 17.73 0.15 -28.77
C ASP A 30 18.90 -0.77 -29.08
N GLU A 31 19.16 -0.83 -30.38
CA GLU A 31 19.97 -1.82 -31.06
C GLU A 31 21.44 -1.75 -30.65
N VAL A 32 21.99 -2.93 -30.36
CA VAL A 32 23.43 -3.16 -30.37
C VAL A 32 23.93 -3.02 -31.82
N THR A 33 24.42 -1.85 -32.20
CA THR A 33 25.42 -1.75 -33.26
C THR A 33 26.78 -1.42 -32.64
N ASP A 34 27.62 -2.45 -32.52
CA ASP A 34 29.07 -2.35 -32.35
C ASP A 34 29.66 -1.62 -33.59
N PRO A 35 30.67 -0.72 -33.47
CA PRO A 35 31.77 -0.73 -32.51
C PRO A 35 31.58 0.19 -31.28
N PRO A 36 32.34 -0.02 -30.17
CA PRO A 36 32.05 0.57 -28.88
C PRO A 36 32.62 1.99 -28.77
N GLY A 37 31.74 2.97 -28.57
CA GLY A 37 32.09 4.32 -28.10
C GLY A 37 32.07 4.41 -26.56
N PRO A 38 32.81 5.35 -25.96
CA PRO A 38 32.94 5.45 -24.51
C PRO A 38 31.71 6.13 -23.91
N GLY A 39 30.76 5.33 -23.46
CA GLY A 39 29.61 5.78 -22.68
C GLY A 39 28.88 4.57 -22.15
N PHE A 40 29.31 4.06 -20.99
CA PHE A 40 28.65 2.93 -20.33
C PHE A 40 27.34 3.41 -19.68
N PRO A 41 26.16 2.87 -20.04
CA PRO A 41 25.03 2.89 -19.13
C PRO A 41 25.19 1.75 -18.12
N LEU A 42 25.13 2.11 -16.85
CA LEU A 42 25.18 1.22 -15.70
C LEU A 42 23.92 0.32 -15.70
N LEU A 43 24.07 -0.92 -16.16
CA LEU A 43 23.13 -2.01 -15.89
C LEU A 43 23.47 -2.64 -14.52
N PRO A 44 22.58 -3.41 -13.89
CA PRO A 44 22.79 -3.99 -12.57
C PRO A 44 22.71 -5.52 -12.59
N PRO A 45 22.63 -6.15 -11.40
CA PRO A 45 22.43 -7.58 -11.28
C PRO A 45 20.99 -7.98 -11.61
N ASN A 46 20.80 -8.50 -12.82
CA ASN A 46 19.78 -9.50 -13.11
C ASN A 46 20.18 -10.83 -12.43
N ASN A 47 19.27 -11.46 -11.68
CA ASN A 47 19.47 -12.80 -11.10
C ASN A 47 18.94 -13.96 -11.97
N ASN A 48 18.15 -13.75 -13.03
CA ASN A 48 17.74 -14.81 -13.94
C ASN A 48 17.43 -14.32 -15.37
N ALA A 49 18.09 -14.95 -16.34
CA ALA A 49 18.08 -14.60 -17.75
C ALA A 49 16.78 -15.00 -18.49
N GLY A 50 15.75 -14.14 -18.45
CA GLY A 50 14.53 -14.29 -19.26
C GLY A 50 13.82 -12.96 -19.57
N ASP A 51 13.04 -12.96 -20.64
CA ASP A 51 12.29 -11.85 -21.25
C ASP A 51 11.09 -11.37 -20.40
N PHE A 52 11.33 -10.70 -19.26
CA PHE A 52 10.24 -10.16 -18.45
C PHE A 52 10.45 -8.69 -18.06
N THR A 53 9.40 -7.89 -18.22
CA THR A 53 9.26 -6.48 -17.77
C THR A 53 8.95 -6.38 -16.27
N ASP A 54 9.55 -7.26 -15.45
CA ASP A 54 9.32 -7.28 -14.00
C ASP A 54 10.06 -6.09 -13.36
N ILE A 55 9.37 -5.30 -12.53
CA ILE A 55 10.00 -4.24 -11.73
C ILE A 55 10.30 -4.78 -10.33
N GLN A 56 11.56 -4.68 -9.93
CA GLN A 56 12.02 -4.96 -8.57
C GLN A 56 12.60 -3.69 -7.95
N ILE A 57 12.00 -3.24 -6.85
CA ILE A 57 12.49 -2.07 -6.09
C ILE A 57 13.26 -2.57 -4.86
N ASN A 58 14.58 -2.35 -4.87
CA ASN A 58 15.54 -2.72 -3.84
C ASN A 58 16.51 -1.54 -3.58
N MET A 59 16.09 -0.54 -2.79
CA MET A 59 16.90 0.53 -2.22
C MET A 59 17.43 0.13 -0.83
N GLY A 60 18.58 0.67 -0.42
CA GLY A 60 19.03 0.72 0.99
C GLY A 60 18.76 2.12 1.55
N SER A 61 19.09 2.47 2.82
CA SER A 61 19.89 1.76 3.83
C SER A 61 19.27 1.76 5.24
N GLY A 62 19.22 0.57 5.88
CA GLY A 62 18.90 0.41 7.31
C GLY A 62 17.52 -0.16 7.61
N ALA A 63 17.41 -0.84 8.76
CA ALA A 63 16.23 -1.60 9.17
C ALA A 63 15.03 -0.72 9.61
N TRP A 64 15.15 0.61 9.64
CA TRP A 64 14.16 1.50 10.26
C TRP A 64 13.97 2.88 9.61
N ASP A 65 14.52 3.14 8.43
CA ASP A 65 14.24 4.41 7.75
C ASP A 65 12.94 4.32 6.91
N VAL A 66 11.81 4.57 7.57
CA VAL A 66 10.50 4.77 6.91
C VAL A 66 10.31 6.23 6.43
N THR A 67 11.31 7.09 6.67
CA THR A 67 11.23 8.55 6.53
C THR A 67 12.04 9.16 5.38
N GLY A 68 13.03 8.46 4.78
CA GLY A 68 14.07 9.16 4.00
C GLY A 68 14.39 8.72 2.56
N GLU A 69 14.30 7.44 2.19
CA GLU A 69 14.77 6.96 0.87
C GLU A 69 13.65 6.19 0.13
N GLY A 70 13.28 6.64 -1.08
CA GLY A 70 12.01 6.26 -1.74
C GLY A 70 12.01 6.45 -3.26
N VAL A 71 11.29 5.57 -3.98
CA VAL A 71 10.87 5.84 -5.37
C VAL A 71 9.55 6.59 -5.32
N VAL A 72 9.44 7.69 -6.05
CA VAL A 72 8.23 8.52 -6.17
C VAL A 72 7.69 8.40 -7.59
N PHE A 73 6.45 7.94 -7.72
CA PHE A 73 5.67 8.02 -8.94
C PHE A 73 4.74 9.23 -8.84
N ASP A 74 5.02 10.27 -9.61
CA ASP A 74 4.25 11.51 -9.64
C ASP A 74 4.41 12.20 -11.00
N PRO A 75 3.81 11.62 -12.06
CA PRO A 75 3.95 12.12 -13.43
C PRO A 75 3.46 13.56 -13.59
N ASP A 76 2.54 14.02 -12.72
CA ASP A 76 2.00 15.38 -12.78
C ASP A 76 3.03 16.46 -12.40
N ASN A 77 4.00 16.13 -11.54
CA ASN A 77 4.98 17.08 -11.02
C ASN A 77 6.44 16.73 -11.34
N ASP A 78 6.70 15.65 -12.09
CA ASP A 78 8.05 15.22 -12.41
C ASP A 78 8.71 16.16 -13.45
N PRO A 79 9.83 16.85 -13.10
CA PRO A 79 10.52 17.76 -14.01
C PRO A 79 11.22 17.06 -15.19
N PHE A 80 11.41 15.73 -15.15
CA PHE A 80 12.07 14.93 -16.18
C PHE A 80 11.09 14.15 -17.07
N TYR A 81 9.82 14.03 -16.69
CA TYR A 81 8.74 13.60 -17.60
C TYR A 81 8.45 14.71 -18.61
N THR A 82 9.32 14.83 -19.61
CA THR A 82 8.96 15.54 -20.83
C THR A 82 8.39 14.50 -21.78
N ASN A 83 7.09 14.58 -22.07
CA ASN A 83 6.53 13.89 -23.23
C ASN A 83 7.33 14.42 -24.43
N PRO A 84 8.12 13.62 -25.17
CA PRO A 84 8.65 14.09 -26.42
C PRO A 84 7.42 14.31 -27.28
N ASP A 85 7.11 15.58 -27.50
CA ASP A 85 6.00 15.99 -28.34
C ASP A 85 6.00 15.10 -29.59
N VAL A 86 4.95 14.28 -29.70
CA VAL A 86 4.54 13.75 -30.99
C VAL A 86 4.17 15.01 -31.75
N ASN A 87 5.10 15.53 -32.55
CA ASN A 87 4.90 16.70 -33.37
C ASN A 87 3.79 16.39 -34.39
N GLU A 88 2.52 16.57 -34.00
CA GLU A 88 1.37 16.57 -34.91
C GLU A 88 1.39 17.79 -35.85
N SER A 89 2.37 18.69 -35.67
CA SER A 89 2.60 19.88 -36.50
C SER A 89 3.19 19.61 -37.91
N ASN A 90 3.41 18.34 -38.30
CA ASN A 90 3.70 17.99 -39.69
C ASN A 90 2.45 17.72 -40.55
N LEU A 91 1.25 17.99 -40.04
CA LEU A 91 0.07 18.16 -40.89
C LEU A 91 0.16 19.51 -41.63
N VAL A 92 0.82 19.46 -42.79
CA VAL A 92 0.84 20.53 -43.79
C VAL A 92 -0.59 20.90 -44.16
N GLU A 93 -1.05 22.07 -43.72
CA GLU A 93 -2.16 22.77 -44.36
C GLU A 93 -1.73 23.24 -45.76
N GLY A 94 -2.43 22.78 -46.80
CA GLY A 94 -2.48 23.48 -48.08
C GLY A 94 -2.30 22.61 -49.33
N GLY A 95 -3.37 21.98 -49.81
CA GLY A 95 -3.43 21.41 -51.15
C GLY A 95 -4.71 20.63 -51.45
N ASP A 96 -5.66 21.29 -52.12
CA ASP A 96 -6.97 20.78 -52.54
C ASP A 96 -6.99 19.42 -53.27
N PHE A 97 -8.00 18.61 -52.91
CA PHE A 97 -8.76 17.62 -53.68
C PHE A 97 -8.12 16.94 -54.92
N LEU A 98 -7.96 15.60 -54.88
CA LEU A 98 -8.58 14.70 -55.86
C LEU A 98 -8.68 13.25 -55.36
N ALA A 99 -9.85 12.66 -55.54
CA ALA A 99 -10.22 11.30 -55.16
C ALA A 99 -9.53 10.19 -55.98
N LEU A 100 -9.29 9.01 -55.36
CA LEU A 100 -9.33 7.66 -55.97
C LEU A 100 -8.95 6.63 -54.88
N GLN A 101 -9.91 5.99 -54.21
CA GLN A 101 -10.54 4.70 -54.58
C GLN A 101 -9.57 3.64 -55.12
N GLN A 102 -9.46 2.53 -54.38
CA GLN A 102 -9.06 1.16 -54.77
C GLN A 102 -8.15 0.98 -56.01
N GLN A 103 -7.01 0.31 -55.82
CA GLN A 103 -6.72 -1.03 -56.36
C GLN A 103 -5.25 -1.39 -56.10
N GLY A 104 -5.02 -2.62 -55.63
CA GLY A 104 -3.67 -3.16 -55.49
C GLY A 104 -2.93 -3.28 -56.83
N LYS A 105 -1.60 -3.19 -56.77
CA LYS A 105 -0.67 -3.78 -57.74
C LYS A 105 0.79 -3.70 -57.24
N SER A 106 1.31 -4.89 -56.94
CA SER A 106 2.66 -5.42 -57.15
C SER A 106 3.89 -4.50 -57.24
N ALA A 107 4.92 -4.95 -56.51
CA ALA A 107 6.35 -4.74 -56.74
C ALA A 107 6.77 -4.64 -58.22
N ALA A 108 7.61 -3.65 -58.53
CA ALA A 108 8.87 -3.79 -59.28
C ALA A 108 9.43 -2.41 -59.66
N ASN A 109 10.77 -2.31 -59.59
CA ASN A 109 11.65 -1.35 -60.25
C ASN A 109 11.70 0.08 -59.70
N TRP A 110 12.76 0.36 -58.94
CA TRP A 110 13.76 1.30 -59.43
C TRP A 110 15.15 0.97 -58.87
N ASN A 111 16.07 0.66 -59.78
CA ASN A 111 17.48 0.44 -59.51
C ASN A 111 18.27 1.22 -60.57
N ARG A 112 18.91 2.33 -60.18
CA ARG A 112 20.11 2.96 -60.77
C ARG A 112 20.45 4.22 -59.96
N GLN A 113 21.50 4.20 -59.13
CA GLN A 113 22.91 4.36 -59.49
C GLN A 113 23.32 5.85 -59.59
N TYR A 114 23.87 6.39 -58.49
CA TYR A 114 25.02 7.30 -58.34
C TYR A 114 25.27 7.33 -56.81
N GLY A 115 26.44 7.17 -56.20
CA GLY A 115 27.79 7.47 -56.64
C GLY A 115 28.40 8.52 -55.69
N GLU A 116 29.00 8.05 -54.60
CA GLU A 116 30.08 8.65 -53.80
C GLU A 116 29.91 10.01 -53.05
N THR A 117 30.17 9.92 -51.74
CA THR A 117 30.91 10.83 -50.85
C THR A 117 30.34 12.20 -50.49
N GLY A 118 30.04 12.36 -49.20
CA GLY A 118 29.96 13.67 -48.53
C GLY A 118 28.99 13.66 -47.35
N TYR A 119 29.47 13.29 -46.17
CA TYR A 119 28.76 13.48 -44.90
C TYR A 119 28.45 14.97 -44.69
N GLY A 120 27.20 15.36 -44.88
CA GLY A 120 26.62 16.53 -44.25
C GLY A 120 26.09 16.10 -42.89
N VAL A 121 26.75 16.53 -41.81
CA VAL A 121 26.16 16.46 -40.48
C VAL A 121 25.07 17.53 -40.47
N GLU A 122 23.82 17.13 -40.66
CA GLU A 122 22.71 17.94 -40.18
C GLU A 122 22.76 17.87 -38.65
N GLU A 123 23.33 18.90 -38.03
CA GLU A 123 23.09 19.17 -36.62
C GLU A 123 21.58 19.34 -36.45
N LEU A 124 20.94 18.32 -35.87
CA LEU A 124 19.57 18.44 -35.38
C LEU A 124 19.59 19.48 -34.27
N TYR A 125 19.22 20.70 -34.61
CA TYR A 125 19.05 21.79 -33.65
C TYR A 125 17.77 21.50 -32.87
N TYR A 126 17.91 20.89 -31.69
CA TYR A 126 16.80 20.81 -30.76
C TYR A 126 16.49 22.24 -30.30
N PRO A 127 15.28 22.76 -30.51
CA PRO A 127 14.91 24.03 -29.93
C PRO A 127 14.94 23.86 -28.41
N SER A 128 15.89 24.52 -27.75
CA SER A 128 15.86 24.77 -26.31
C SER A 128 14.77 25.82 -26.02
N GLY A 129 13.52 25.46 -26.26
CA GLY A 129 12.36 26.25 -25.90
C GLY A 129 12.03 25.95 -24.44
N THR A 130 12.13 26.95 -23.57
CA THR A 130 11.51 26.89 -22.25
C THR A 130 9.99 26.87 -22.45
N VAL A 131 9.33 25.76 -22.12
CA VAL A 131 7.86 25.70 -22.11
C VAL A 131 7.40 26.58 -20.94
N THR A 132 6.94 27.80 -21.24
CA THR A 132 6.41 28.76 -20.25
C THR A 132 4.88 28.77 -20.21
N GLY A 133 4.25 27.63 -20.54
CA GLY A 133 2.81 27.44 -20.41
C GLY A 133 2.47 26.73 -19.10
N ALA A 134 2.26 27.49 -18.04
CA ALA A 134 1.58 26.98 -16.85
C ALA A 134 0.08 26.91 -17.17
N ASP A 135 -0.43 25.74 -17.55
CA ASP A 135 -1.84 25.31 -17.39
C ASP A 135 -2.28 24.16 -18.32
N GLU A 136 -1.40 23.57 -19.14
CA GLU A 136 -1.75 22.31 -19.81
C GLU A 136 -1.42 21.13 -18.88
N THR A 137 -2.46 20.57 -18.26
CA THR A 137 -2.41 19.30 -17.55
C THR A 137 -1.97 18.23 -18.56
N ARG A 138 -0.71 17.82 -18.49
CA ARG A 138 -0.15 16.79 -19.37
C ARG A 138 -0.61 15.43 -18.85
N ASP A 139 -1.61 14.85 -19.50
CA ASP A 139 -2.03 13.47 -19.24
C ASP A 139 -1.06 12.52 -19.96
N TYR A 140 -0.17 11.88 -19.20
CA TYR A 140 0.87 10.97 -19.71
C TYR A 140 0.34 9.55 -19.97
N GLY A 141 -0.97 9.33 -19.86
CA GLY A 141 -1.61 8.04 -20.07
C GLY A 141 -1.25 6.99 -19.00
N PRO A 142 -1.94 5.84 -19.01
CA PRO A 142 -1.72 4.80 -18.03
C PRO A 142 -0.38 4.08 -18.20
N GLN A 143 0.39 3.99 -17.12
CA GLN A 143 1.60 3.18 -17.04
C GLN A 143 1.22 1.72 -16.82
N THR A 144 1.75 0.80 -17.63
CA THR A 144 1.46 -0.64 -17.49
C THR A 144 2.70 -1.38 -17.03
N LEU A 145 2.60 -2.02 -15.86
CA LEU A 145 3.59 -2.93 -15.30
C LEU A 145 3.11 -4.37 -15.50
N TYR A 146 4.03 -5.29 -15.76
CA TYR A 146 3.64 -6.71 -15.74
C TYR A 146 3.54 -7.21 -14.29
N ARG A 147 4.61 -7.04 -13.50
CA ARG A 147 4.66 -7.41 -12.07
C ARG A 147 5.42 -6.36 -11.27
N LEU A 148 5.06 -6.22 -10.00
CA LEU A 148 5.74 -5.37 -9.04
C LEU A 148 6.15 -6.16 -7.81
N TYR A 149 7.45 -6.25 -7.56
CA TYR A 149 8.00 -6.86 -6.35
C TYR A 149 8.81 -5.85 -5.55
N MET A 150 8.51 -5.73 -4.26
CA MET A 150 9.24 -4.86 -3.35
C MET A 150 9.94 -5.66 -2.24
N SER A 151 11.18 -5.24 -1.95
CA SER A 151 11.99 -5.76 -0.84
C SER A 151 12.35 -7.24 -0.95
N ARG A 152 12.74 -7.72 -2.13
CA ARG A 152 13.15 -9.13 -2.29
C ARG A 152 14.64 -9.31 -1.98
N ASN A 153 15.00 -10.33 -1.20
CA ASN A 153 16.40 -10.65 -0.86
C ASN A 153 17.19 -9.49 -0.22
N THR A 154 16.54 -8.66 0.59
CA THR A 154 17.19 -7.52 1.24
C THR A 154 16.60 -7.23 2.61
N THR A 155 17.44 -6.96 3.60
CA THR A 155 17.02 -6.48 4.93
C THR A 155 16.69 -4.99 4.94
N ASN A 156 16.81 -4.32 3.79
CA ASN A 156 16.50 -2.90 3.69
C ASN A 156 14.99 -2.69 3.61
N SER A 157 14.55 -1.58 4.21
CA SER A 157 13.21 -1.04 3.97
C SER A 157 13.13 -0.46 2.55
N ASN A 158 12.11 -0.81 1.79
CA ASN A 158 11.84 -0.20 0.48
C ASN A 158 10.52 0.55 0.49
N LYS A 159 10.52 1.75 -0.07
CA LYS A 159 9.34 2.60 -0.15
C LYS A 159 9.06 3.04 -1.59
N LEU A 160 7.81 2.90 -1.99
CA LEU A 160 7.27 3.47 -3.23
C LEU A 160 6.13 4.42 -2.83
N THR A 161 6.21 5.68 -3.26
CA THR A 161 5.15 6.66 -3.07
C THR A 161 4.48 6.95 -4.41
N ILE A 162 3.17 6.74 -4.50
CA ILE A 162 2.33 7.02 -5.67
C ILE A 162 1.51 8.27 -5.35
N LYS A 163 1.82 9.38 -5.99
CA LYS A 163 1.12 10.66 -5.73
C LYS A 163 -0.01 10.94 -6.71
N SER A 164 0.16 10.52 -7.96
CA SER A 164 -0.72 10.85 -9.08
C SER A 164 -0.59 9.83 -10.21
N GLY A 165 -1.35 10.03 -11.29
CA GLY A 165 -1.32 9.19 -12.50
C GLY A 165 -2.02 7.83 -12.39
N ASN A 166 -1.99 7.07 -13.48
CA ASN A 166 -2.64 5.77 -13.59
C ASN A 166 -1.59 4.66 -13.71
N ILE A 167 -1.63 3.66 -12.82
CA ILE A 167 -0.77 2.47 -12.85
C ILE A 167 -1.64 1.23 -13.02
N LEU A 168 -1.45 0.51 -14.12
CA LEU A 168 -2.03 -0.80 -14.38
C LEU A 168 -0.97 -1.88 -14.13
N ILE A 169 -1.24 -2.87 -13.28
CA ILE A 169 -0.33 -3.99 -13.04
C ILE A 169 -0.99 -5.29 -13.49
N GLY A 170 -0.53 -5.86 -14.60
CA GLY A 170 -1.17 -6.99 -15.26
C GLY A 170 -1.03 -8.34 -14.54
N SER A 171 -0.19 -8.44 -13.52
CA SER A 171 0.09 -9.68 -12.77
C SER A 171 0.52 -9.36 -11.34
N THR A 172 0.93 -10.38 -10.58
CA THR A 172 1.01 -10.35 -9.10
C THR A 172 1.90 -9.23 -8.59
N THR A 173 1.39 -8.49 -7.61
CA THR A 173 2.14 -7.51 -6.83
C THR A 173 2.46 -8.10 -5.46
N ILE A 174 3.72 -8.01 -5.04
CA ILE A 174 4.16 -8.48 -3.73
C ILE A 174 4.94 -7.36 -3.04
N ILE A 175 4.48 -6.96 -1.87
CA ILE A 175 5.11 -5.94 -1.04
C ILE A 175 5.68 -6.63 0.20
N GLY A 176 6.98 -6.45 0.45
CA GLY A 176 7.64 -7.15 1.56
C GLY A 176 7.73 -8.64 1.26
N ARG A 177 8.45 -9.02 0.20
CA ARG A 177 8.72 -10.42 -0.13
C ARG A 177 9.94 -10.89 0.64
N SER A 178 9.89 -12.02 1.34
CA SER A 178 11.03 -12.48 2.12
C SER A 178 12.29 -12.74 1.27
N GLY A 179 13.44 -12.81 1.96
CA GLY A 179 14.75 -13.00 1.34
C GLY A 179 15.29 -14.42 1.50
N GLY A 180 16.35 -14.72 0.74
CA GLY A 180 17.11 -15.97 0.78
C GLY A 180 17.82 -16.30 2.10
N SER A 181 17.59 -15.54 3.17
CA SER A 181 18.31 -15.64 4.45
C SER A 181 17.34 -15.84 5.61
N ILE A 182 17.50 -16.97 6.32
CA ILE A 182 16.68 -17.40 7.45
C ILE A 182 16.62 -16.35 8.55
N GLY A 183 15.39 -16.02 8.97
CA GLY A 183 15.11 -15.15 10.11
C GLY A 183 15.27 -13.65 9.82
N ASN A 184 15.53 -13.26 8.58
CA ASN A 184 15.60 -11.85 8.20
C ASN A 184 14.25 -11.34 7.73
N GLU A 185 13.80 -10.26 8.38
CA GLU A 185 12.63 -9.50 7.97
C GLU A 185 12.98 -8.63 6.75
N ASN A 186 12.16 -8.71 5.71
CA ASN A 186 12.20 -7.76 4.61
C ASN A 186 11.00 -6.83 4.71
N LEU A 187 11.25 -5.52 4.77
CA LEU A 187 10.18 -4.53 4.90
C LEU A 187 9.94 -3.84 3.56
N GLY A 188 8.73 -3.93 3.01
CA GLY A 188 8.29 -3.18 1.84
C GLY A 188 7.09 -2.30 2.18
N MET A 189 7.04 -1.09 1.62
CA MET A 189 5.96 -0.15 1.82
C MET A 189 5.56 0.52 0.51
N ILE A 190 4.27 0.51 0.20
CA ILE A 190 3.68 1.46 -0.76
C ILE A 190 2.90 2.51 0.02
N VAL A 191 3.06 3.77 -0.37
CA VAL A 191 2.22 4.89 0.06
C VAL A 191 1.48 5.42 -1.15
N GLN A 192 0.16 5.32 -1.17
CA GLN A 192 -0.65 5.88 -2.25
C GLN A 192 -1.32 7.18 -1.77
N GLU A 193 -0.78 8.33 -2.15
CA GLU A 193 -1.34 9.65 -1.84
C GLU A 193 -2.41 10.09 -2.86
N GLY A 194 -2.46 9.45 -4.04
CA GLY A 194 -3.41 9.74 -5.10
C GLY A 194 -3.33 8.77 -6.27
N GLY A 195 -3.77 9.21 -7.45
CA GLY A 195 -3.74 8.41 -8.68
C GLY A 195 -4.73 7.24 -8.71
N TYR A 196 -4.63 6.41 -9.74
CA TYR A 196 -5.45 5.22 -9.95
C TYR A 196 -4.56 4.00 -10.14
N VAL A 197 -4.62 3.03 -9.24
CA VAL A 197 -3.84 1.80 -9.26
C VAL A 197 -4.78 0.62 -9.51
N GLU A 198 -4.55 -0.15 -10.57
CA GLU A 198 -5.40 -1.26 -10.96
C GLU A 198 -4.61 -2.56 -11.18
N LEU A 199 -5.10 -3.65 -10.57
CA LEU A 199 -4.63 -5.02 -10.70
C LEU A 199 -5.79 -5.87 -11.23
N PRO A 200 -6.08 -5.91 -12.54
CA PRO A 200 -7.36 -6.38 -13.07
C PRO A 200 -7.52 -7.92 -13.02
N SER A 201 -6.41 -8.65 -12.96
CA SER A 201 -6.41 -10.12 -13.03
C SER A 201 -5.36 -10.71 -12.09
N SER A 202 -5.23 -10.11 -10.91
CA SER A 202 -4.04 -10.27 -10.10
C SER A 202 -4.29 -10.09 -8.59
N THR A 203 -3.28 -10.43 -7.81
CA THR A 203 -3.24 -10.25 -6.36
C THR A 203 -2.33 -9.13 -5.93
N LEU A 204 -2.72 -8.51 -4.83
CA LEU A 204 -1.86 -7.71 -3.98
C LEU A 204 -1.52 -8.51 -2.73
N ASP A 205 -0.29 -8.99 -2.64
CA ASP A 205 0.22 -9.74 -1.48
C ASP A 205 1.08 -8.84 -0.61
N LEU A 206 0.74 -8.77 0.68
CA LEU A 206 1.55 -8.10 1.70
C LEU A 206 2.24 -9.15 2.57
N GLY A 207 3.56 -9.10 2.64
CA GLY A 207 4.37 -9.92 3.52
C GLY A 207 4.50 -11.37 3.12
N GLN A 208 4.78 -11.63 1.85
CA GLN A 208 4.95 -13.01 1.38
C GLN A 208 6.22 -13.65 1.96
N SER A 209 6.12 -14.92 2.36
CA SER A 209 7.25 -15.76 2.75
C SER A 209 7.86 -16.52 1.55
N GLU A 210 9.10 -16.96 1.72
CA GLU A 210 9.84 -17.87 0.85
C GLU A 210 10.55 -18.88 1.76
N ASP A 211 11.14 -19.94 1.19
CA ASP A 211 11.65 -21.10 1.94
C ASP A 211 12.64 -20.79 3.09
N SER A 212 13.22 -19.60 3.08
CA SER A 212 14.20 -19.15 4.06
C SER A 212 13.81 -17.86 4.78
N GLY A 213 12.54 -17.46 4.87
CA GLY A 213 12.19 -16.27 5.66
C GLY A 213 10.76 -15.78 5.47
N TYR A 214 10.38 -14.78 6.26
CA TYR A 214 9.10 -14.11 6.18
C TYR A 214 9.28 -12.63 5.79
N GLY A 215 8.34 -12.10 5.04
CA GLY A 215 8.34 -10.72 4.59
C GLY A 215 7.27 -9.91 5.32
N ASN A 216 7.50 -8.62 5.46
CA ASN A 216 6.60 -7.65 6.08
C ASN A 216 6.19 -6.62 5.03
N GLY A 217 4.93 -6.64 4.61
CA GLY A 217 4.39 -5.71 3.62
C GLY A 217 3.49 -4.67 4.24
N ILE A 218 3.65 -3.41 3.83
CA ILE A 218 2.76 -2.31 4.20
C ILE A 218 2.17 -1.69 2.92
N TYR A 219 0.84 -1.57 2.87
CA TYR A 219 0.19 -0.68 1.93
C TYR A 219 -0.50 0.43 2.73
N ASP A 220 -0.06 1.67 2.52
CA ASP A 220 -0.57 2.87 3.16
C ASP A 220 -1.37 3.68 2.14
N TYR A 221 -2.68 3.44 2.11
CA TYR A 221 -3.61 4.13 1.22
C TYR A 221 -4.03 5.44 1.87
N ARG A 222 -3.73 6.56 1.21
CA ARG A 222 -4.02 7.94 1.62
C ARG A 222 -4.86 8.74 0.63
N GLY A 223 -5.14 8.21 -0.57
CA GLY A 223 -5.86 8.92 -1.62
C GLY A 223 -5.92 8.16 -2.94
N GLY A 224 -6.77 8.62 -3.86
CA GLY A 224 -6.89 8.04 -5.20
C GLY A 224 -7.78 6.79 -5.26
N SER A 225 -7.56 5.91 -6.22
CA SER A 225 -8.31 4.66 -6.35
C SER A 225 -7.35 3.48 -6.36
N LEU A 226 -7.67 2.43 -5.60
CA LEU A 226 -7.02 1.14 -5.66
C LEU A 226 -8.07 0.08 -6.05
N TYR A 227 -7.83 -0.61 -7.16
CA TYR A 227 -8.71 -1.64 -7.70
C TYR A 227 -7.95 -2.95 -7.84
N VAL A 228 -8.32 -3.98 -7.06
CA VAL A 228 -7.67 -5.30 -7.09
C VAL A 228 -8.69 -6.38 -7.44
N GLN A 229 -8.68 -6.86 -8.68
CA GLN A 229 -9.61 -7.86 -9.18
C GLN A 229 -8.94 -9.20 -9.50
N SER A 230 -9.73 -10.27 -9.44
CA SER A 230 -9.39 -11.55 -10.04
C SER A 230 -10.53 -12.06 -10.91
N VAL A 231 -10.21 -12.35 -12.17
CA VAL A 231 -11.20 -12.78 -13.18
C VAL A 231 -11.36 -14.30 -13.24
N SER A 232 -10.67 -15.10 -12.41
CA SER A 232 -10.58 -16.56 -12.66
C SER A 232 -10.22 -17.48 -11.47
N GLY A 233 -10.66 -17.22 -10.25
CA GLY A 233 -10.65 -18.26 -9.19
C GLY A 233 -10.25 -17.82 -7.79
N SER A 234 -10.81 -16.71 -7.30
CA SER A 234 -10.60 -16.13 -5.95
C SER A 234 -9.18 -15.72 -5.65
N GLN A 235 -8.84 -14.46 -5.96
CA GLN A 235 -7.80 -13.75 -5.23
C GLN A 235 -8.04 -12.22 -5.29
N GLY A 236 -7.55 -11.48 -4.29
CA GLY A 236 -7.66 -10.03 -4.22
C GLY A 236 -6.51 -9.46 -3.38
N ILE A 237 -6.82 -8.73 -2.31
CA ILE A 237 -5.82 -8.26 -1.34
C ILE A 237 -5.60 -9.34 -0.29
N ARG A 238 -4.33 -9.69 -0.04
CA ARG A 238 -3.93 -10.66 1.01
C ARG A 238 -2.90 -10.04 1.94
N VAL A 239 -3.24 -9.96 3.23
CA VAL A 239 -2.39 -9.42 4.28
C VAL A 239 -1.75 -10.57 5.05
N SER A 240 -0.42 -10.56 5.17
CA SER A 240 0.37 -11.70 5.64
C SER A 240 0.15 -12.93 4.74
N ALA A 241 0.43 -12.71 3.44
CA ALA A 241 -0.01 -13.58 2.36
C ALA A 241 0.54 -15.03 2.44
N GLY A 242 1.72 -15.20 3.04
CA GLY A 242 2.42 -16.48 3.12
C GLY A 242 2.63 -17.17 1.77
N ARG A 243 3.07 -18.43 1.84
CA ARG A 243 3.15 -19.40 0.74
C ARG A 243 2.92 -20.79 1.31
N SER A 244 2.79 -21.78 0.43
CA SER A 244 2.68 -23.21 0.82
C SER A 244 3.88 -23.78 1.60
N SER A 245 4.91 -22.98 1.88
CA SER A 245 6.07 -23.36 2.69
C SER A 245 6.22 -22.55 3.97
N GLY A 246 5.28 -21.64 4.28
CA GLY A 246 5.29 -20.88 5.52
C GLY A 246 4.38 -19.65 5.55
N ALA A 247 4.02 -19.21 6.74
CA ALA A 247 3.22 -18.02 6.97
C ALA A 247 3.97 -16.74 6.59
N GLY A 248 3.23 -15.72 6.16
CA GLY A 248 3.77 -14.38 5.94
C GLY A 248 4.25 -13.75 7.24
N GLY A 249 4.96 -12.63 7.16
CA GLY A 249 5.36 -11.89 8.35
C GLY A 249 4.22 -11.05 8.96
N ALA A 250 4.58 -10.08 9.80
CA ALA A 250 3.66 -9.07 10.32
C ALA A 250 3.44 -7.97 9.27
N SER A 251 2.28 -8.03 8.59
CA SER A 251 1.93 -7.11 7.51
C SER A 251 0.78 -6.20 7.87
N LYS A 252 0.70 -5.06 7.20
CA LYS A 252 -0.31 -4.03 7.49
C LYS A 252 -0.93 -3.46 6.22
N PHE A 253 -2.26 -3.36 6.20
CA PHE A 253 -2.97 -2.49 5.27
C PHE A 253 -3.51 -1.29 6.06
N ILE A 254 -3.13 -0.08 5.68
CA ILE A 254 -3.54 1.17 6.35
C ILE A 254 -4.53 1.88 5.44
N MET A 255 -5.70 2.15 5.97
CA MET A 255 -6.80 2.82 5.31
C MET A 255 -7.02 4.19 5.95
N HIS A 256 -6.69 5.23 5.20
CA HIS A 256 -7.03 6.61 5.52
C HIS A 256 -8.39 7.01 4.95
N ASN A 257 -8.93 8.12 5.47
CA ASN A 257 -10.14 8.73 4.94
C ASN A 257 -9.80 10.10 4.31
N PRO A 258 -9.25 10.13 3.08
CA PRO A 258 -8.93 11.40 2.44
C PRO A 258 -10.15 12.30 2.26
N ASP A 259 -9.95 13.61 2.36
CA ASP A 259 -10.91 14.65 1.94
C ASP A 259 -11.25 14.55 0.44
N GLY A 260 -10.39 13.88 -0.34
CA GLY A 260 -10.62 13.60 -1.76
C GLY A 260 -11.58 12.43 -2.01
N GLY A 261 -12.04 12.34 -3.26
CA GLY A 261 -12.69 11.13 -3.77
C GLY A 261 -11.73 9.93 -3.83
N GLY A 262 -12.25 8.79 -4.26
CA GLY A 262 -11.47 7.56 -4.33
C GLY A 262 -12.09 6.34 -3.65
N PHE A 263 -11.43 5.20 -3.76
CA PHE A 263 -11.85 3.95 -3.13
C PHE A 263 -10.70 2.95 -2.99
N VAL A 264 -10.88 1.99 -2.09
CA VAL A 264 -10.19 0.70 -2.13
C VAL A 264 -11.24 -0.36 -2.42
N ARG A 265 -11.11 -1.01 -3.57
CA ARG A 265 -11.99 -2.09 -4.02
C ARG A 265 -11.17 -3.33 -4.28
N THR A 266 -11.69 -4.45 -3.81
CA THR A 266 -11.07 -5.75 -4.05
C THR A 266 -12.10 -6.83 -4.31
N PHE A 267 -11.74 -7.85 -5.06
CA PHE A 267 -12.58 -9.03 -5.23
C PHE A 267 -12.74 -9.79 -3.90
N ASP A 268 -11.62 -10.28 -3.36
CA ASP A 268 -11.54 -10.87 -2.02
C ASP A 268 -10.59 -10.04 -1.14
N PHE A 269 -10.80 -10.02 0.18
CA PHE A 269 -9.86 -9.46 1.16
C PHE A 269 -9.55 -10.52 2.21
N THR A 270 -8.30 -10.97 2.31
CA THR A 270 -7.89 -12.03 3.26
C THR A 270 -6.82 -11.51 4.21
N ILE A 271 -7.01 -11.75 5.50
CA ILE A 271 -6.07 -11.35 6.56
C ILE A 271 -5.53 -12.61 7.24
N ALA A 272 -4.22 -12.63 7.47
CA ALA A 272 -3.47 -13.80 7.95
C ALA A 272 -3.73 -15.04 7.07
N SER A 273 -3.39 -14.95 5.78
CA SER A 273 -3.92 -15.88 4.77
C SER A 273 -3.28 -17.28 4.74
N THR A 274 -2.27 -17.56 5.55
CA THR A 274 -1.59 -18.86 5.59
C THR A 274 -1.32 -19.28 7.02
N ASP A 275 -1.61 -20.54 7.32
CA ASP A 275 -1.45 -21.18 8.62
C ASP A 275 -0.05 -21.78 8.81
N ASP A 276 0.53 -22.42 7.80
CA ASP A 276 1.81 -23.12 7.89
C ASP A 276 2.91 -22.35 8.65
N GLY A 277 3.21 -22.71 9.91
CA GLY A 277 4.28 -22.08 10.68
C GLY A 277 4.01 -20.64 11.13
N ALA A 278 2.74 -20.24 11.19
CA ALA A 278 2.31 -18.99 11.82
C ALA A 278 2.46 -19.06 13.35
N ASP A 279 3.00 -18.00 13.99
CA ASP A 279 3.12 -17.92 15.45
C ASP A 279 2.14 -16.91 16.08
N GLY A 280 1.41 -16.15 15.26
CA GLY A 280 0.42 -15.17 15.69
C GLY A 280 1.04 -13.90 16.28
N VAL A 281 2.37 -13.76 16.23
CA VAL A 281 3.14 -12.66 16.81
C VAL A 281 4.07 -12.01 15.78
N ASN A 282 4.95 -12.79 15.15
CA ASN A 282 5.90 -12.36 14.12
C ASN A 282 5.49 -12.85 12.73
N THR A 283 4.84 -14.01 12.65
CA THR A 283 4.35 -14.62 11.41
C THR A 283 2.86 -14.93 11.47
N GLY A 284 2.19 -14.90 10.33
CA GLY A 284 0.74 -15.07 10.21
C GLY A 284 -0.03 -13.93 10.90
N VAL A 285 0.55 -12.73 10.95
CA VAL A 285 -0.07 -11.54 11.54
C VAL A 285 -0.44 -10.55 10.44
N GLY A 286 -1.73 -10.38 10.21
CA GLY A 286 -2.26 -9.36 9.33
C GLY A 286 -2.97 -8.28 10.14
N THR A 287 -2.54 -7.03 10.01
CA THR A 287 -3.21 -5.88 10.62
C THR A 287 -3.92 -5.06 9.55
N VAL A 288 -5.19 -4.72 9.79
CA VAL A 288 -5.85 -3.64 9.05
C VAL A 288 -6.03 -2.47 9.99
N GLU A 289 -5.51 -1.32 9.58
CA GLU A 289 -5.51 -0.08 10.36
C GLU A 289 -6.43 0.92 9.68
N PHE A 290 -7.42 1.43 10.41
CA PHE A 290 -8.30 2.50 9.95
C PHE A 290 -7.95 3.78 10.67
N HIS A 291 -7.64 4.82 9.92
CA HIS A 291 -7.51 6.17 10.44
C HIS A 291 -8.85 6.89 10.36
N PHE A 292 -9.32 7.34 11.51
CA PHE A 292 -10.40 8.30 11.60
C PHE A 292 -9.85 9.70 11.35
N GLU A 293 -10.27 10.28 10.25
CA GLU A 293 -9.95 11.66 9.85
C GLU A 293 -11.02 12.17 8.88
N ASN A 294 -11.07 13.49 8.69
CA ASN A 294 -12.00 14.12 7.76
C ASN A 294 -13.47 13.71 8.00
N GLY A 295 -13.84 13.60 9.27
CA GLY A 295 -15.18 13.29 9.74
C GLY A 295 -15.59 11.82 9.61
N GLY A 296 -14.67 10.86 9.42
CA GLY A 296 -15.07 9.46 9.29
C GLY A 296 -13.92 8.46 9.12
N THR A 297 -14.30 7.22 8.83
CA THR A 297 -13.46 6.22 8.18
C THR A 297 -13.99 5.96 6.79
N ARG A 298 -13.13 5.46 5.90
CA ARG A 298 -13.52 5.01 4.57
C ARG A 298 -13.53 3.48 4.54
N PRO A 299 -14.65 2.83 4.17
CA PRO A 299 -14.68 1.38 4.18
C PRO A 299 -13.97 0.82 2.95
N ILE A 300 -13.41 -0.36 3.12
CA ILE A 300 -12.88 -1.18 2.03
C ILE A 300 -14.07 -1.90 1.38
N GLN A 301 -14.20 -1.76 0.07
CA GLN A 301 -15.28 -2.36 -0.73
C GLN A 301 -14.83 -3.75 -1.20
N VAL A 302 -15.42 -4.80 -0.63
CA VAL A 302 -15.10 -6.21 -0.91
C VAL A 302 -16.22 -6.82 -1.73
N GLN A 303 -15.92 -7.24 -2.95
CA GLN A 303 -16.95 -7.70 -3.88
C GLN A 303 -17.50 -9.08 -3.54
N ASN A 304 -16.65 -9.96 -2.99
CA ASN A 304 -16.97 -11.35 -2.75
C ASN A 304 -16.71 -11.73 -1.28
N ASN A 305 -15.50 -12.09 -0.88
CA ASN A 305 -15.26 -12.60 0.47
C ASN A 305 -14.31 -11.73 1.30
N LEU A 306 -14.69 -11.45 2.55
CA LEU A 306 -13.79 -11.04 3.61
C LEU A 306 -13.39 -12.27 4.42
N THR A 307 -12.09 -12.50 4.61
CA THR A 307 -11.60 -13.64 5.39
C THR A 307 -10.73 -13.15 6.56
N LEU A 308 -11.18 -13.44 7.77
CA LEU A 308 -10.54 -13.11 9.05
C LEU A 308 -10.04 -14.40 9.69
N ASN A 309 -8.76 -14.73 9.50
CA ASN A 309 -8.18 -15.94 10.08
C ASN A 309 -7.57 -15.64 11.44
N ASN A 310 -8.00 -16.36 12.46
CA ASN A 310 -7.65 -16.09 13.83
C ASN A 310 -7.67 -17.37 14.65
N GLY A 311 -6.67 -17.57 15.51
CA GLY A 311 -6.58 -18.74 16.37
C GLY A 311 -5.73 -19.86 15.80
N ALA A 312 -5.72 -20.99 16.51
CA ALA A 312 -4.91 -22.16 16.17
C ALA A 312 -5.59 -22.97 15.06
N ASP A 313 -4.83 -23.44 14.07
CA ASP A 313 -5.36 -24.41 13.11
C ASP A 313 -5.28 -25.83 13.70
N ASP A 314 -6.37 -26.59 13.58
CA ASP A 314 -6.45 -27.98 14.06
C ASP A 314 -5.59 -28.92 13.19
N ASP A 315 -5.39 -28.59 11.91
CA ASP A 315 -4.70 -29.44 10.94
C ASP A 315 -3.17 -29.28 10.99
N THR A 316 -2.67 -28.19 11.57
CA THR A 316 -1.24 -27.83 11.60
C THR A 316 -0.79 -27.57 13.03
N GLU A 317 -0.24 -28.61 13.69
CA GLU A 317 0.12 -28.63 15.12
C GLU A 317 0.88 -27.36 15.57
N GLY A 318 0.15 -26.46 16.24
CA GLY A 318 0.71 -25.26 16.89
C GLY A 318 0.79 -23.99 16.06
N SER A 319 0.24 -23.96 14.83
CA SER A 319 0.21 -22.72 14.04
C SER A 319 -0.93 -21.80 14.49
N VAL A 320 -0.61 -20.55 14.83
CA VAL A 320 -1.58 -19.55 15.29
C VAL A 320 -1.59 -18.36 14.34
N ARG A 321 -2.76 -17.98 13.85
CA ARG A 321 -2.95 -16.79 13.00
C ARG A 321 -3.55 -15.65 13.79
N SER A 322 -3.23 -14.41 13.37
CA SER A 322 -3.76 -13.21 14.00
C SER A 322 -4.21 -12.17 12.98
N SER A 323 -5.53 -12.09 12.77
CA SER A 323 -6.19 -10.99 12.05
C SER A 323 -6.53 -9.87 13.02
N ARG A 324 -5.91 -8.70 12.84
CA ARG A 324 -5.95 -7.60 13.81
C ARG A 324 -6.60 -6.36 13.24
N LEU A 325 -7.40 -5.71 14.07
CA LEU A 325 -7.97 -4.38 13.83
C LEU A 325 -7.20 -3.35 14.65
N ASN A 326 -6.77 -2.28 13.99
CA ASN A 326 -6.26 -1.08 14.65
C ASN A 326 -7.11 0.14 14.26
N LEU A 327 -7.66 0.85 15.24
CA LEU A 327 -8.38 2.10 15.02
C LEU A 327 -7.55 3.25 15.55
N VAL A 328 -7.14 4.16 14.66
CA VAL A 328 -6.33 5.33 14.99
C VAL A 328 -7.17 6.58 14.81
N LEU A 329 -7.19 7.47 15.80
CA LEU A 329 -7.89 8.75 15.71
C LEU A 329 -6.87 9.85 15.38
N ASN A 330 -6.93 10.39 14.16
CA ASN A 330 -6.14 11.57 13.78
C ASN A 330 -6.86 12.87 14.17
N GLU A 331 -8.17 12.81 14.41
CA GLU A 331 -8.98 13.88 14.96
C GLU A 331 -10.09 13.33 15.90
N ALA A 332 -10.82 14.24 16.56
CA ALA A 332 -11.92 13.84 17.43
C ALA A 332 -13.18 13.47 16.62
N PRO A 333 -13.80 12.29 16.87
CA PRO A 333 -15.10 11.97 16.30
C PRO A 333 -16.18 12.96 16.74
N SER A 334 -17.13 13.26 15.85
CA SER A 334 -18.32 13.99 16.26
C SER A 334 -19.13 13.12 17.21
N VAL A 335 -19.61 13.73 18.29
CA VAL A 335 -20.48 13.07 19.28
C VAL A 335 -21.86 13.71 19.28
N ASP A 336 -22.89 12.92 19.57
CA ASP A 336 -24.24 13.41 19.78
C ASP A 336 -24.42 14.11 21.14
N GLY A 337 -25.65 14.52 21.47
CA GLY A 337 -25.96 15.16 22.75
C GLY A 337 -25.76 14.27 23.98
N GLY A 338 -25.63 12.95 23.79
CA GLY A 338 -25.31 11.95 24.82
C GLY A 338 -23.82 11.63 24.93
N GLY A 339 -22.97 12.22 24.07
CA GLY A 339 -21.55 11.89 24.01
C GLY A 339 -21.26 10.59 23.25
N VAL A 340 -22.20 10.08 22.47
CA VAL A 340 -22.04 8.89 21.63
C VAL A 340 -21.32 9.31 20.34
N PRO A 341 -20.15 8.73 20.01
CA PRO A 341 -19.47 9.01 18.76
C PRO A 341 -20.29 8.53 17.56
N GLN A 342 -20.07 9.11 16.39
CA GLN A 342 -20.70 8.61 15.16
C GLN A 342 -20.25 7.19 14.80
N ASP A 343 -21.10 6.49 14.04
CA ASP A 343 -20.83 5.15 13.53
C ASP A 343 -19.74 5.16 12.46
N LEU A 344 -18.93 4.11 12.40
CA LEU A 344 -17.79 3.99 11.49
C LEU A 344 -17.93 2.75 10.59
N PRO A 345 -17.92 2.93 9.27
CA PRO A 345 -17.87 1.80 8.33
C PRO A 345 -16.42 1.33 8.16
N LEU A 346 -16.17 0.01 8.19
CA LEU A 346 -14.84 -0.58 8.00
C LEU A 346 -14.75 -1.41 6.72
N PHE A 347 -15.67 -2.35 6.53
CA PHE A 347 -15.74 -3.19 5.34
C PHE A 347 -17.18 -3.24 4.83
N ASP A 348 -17.37 -2.96 3.55
CA ASP A 348 -18.61 -3.24 2.82
C ASP A 348 -18.39 -4.55 2.05
N VAL A 349 -19.02 -5.63 2.51
CA VAL A 349 -18.86 -6.98 1.95
C VAL A 349 -20.08 -7.29 1.10
N ASP A 350 -19.82 -7.73 -0.14
CA ASP A 350 -20.82 -7.80 -1.22
C ASP A 350 -21.28 -6.41 -1.68
N PHE A 351 -20.36 -5.45 -1.80
CA PHE A 351 -20.70 -4.06 -2.12
C PHE A 351 -21.50 -3.87 -3.43
N GLU A 352 -21.41 -4.81 -4.37
CA GLU A 352 -22.19 -4.82 -5.63
C GLU A 352 -23.42 -5.75 -5.58
N SER A 353 -23.63 -6.44 -4.47
CA SER A 353 -24.68 -7.44 -4.25
C SER A 353 -24.71 -8.53 -5.33
N LEU A 354 -23.53 -8.93 -5.81
CA LEU A 354 -23.38 -9.77 -6.99
C LEU A 354 -23.04 -11.23 -6.64
N PHE A 355 -22.33 -11.44 -5.53
CA PHE A 355 -21.80 -12.75 -5.16
C PHE A 355 -22.40 -13.30 -3.86
N GLY A 356 -23.22 -12.53 -3.15
CA GLY A 356 -23.80 -12.93 -1.86
C GLY A 356 -22.73 -13.02 -0.78
N GLY A 357 -21.79 -12.09 -0.84
CA GLY A 357 -20.51 -12.10 -0.15
C GLY A 357 -20.57 -12.50 1.32
N THR A 358 -19.53 -13.17 1.77
CA THR A 358 -19.48 -13.71 3.13
C THR A 358 -18.24 -13.23 3.86
N ILE A 359 -18.43 -12.99 5.16
CA ILE A 359 -17.32 -13.03 6.10
C ILE A 359 -17.03 -14.51 6.35
N ASN A 360 -15.76 -14.87 6.29
CA ASN A 360 -15.24 -16.20 6.56
C ASN A 360 -14.09 -16.09 7.55
N GLY A 361 -13.70 -17.22 8.13
CA GLY A 361 -12.53 -17.30 8.98
C GLY A 361 -12.13 -18.75 9.17
N THR A 362 -10.91 -18.92 9.66
CA THR A 362 -10.33 -20.21 10.01
C THR A 362 -9.50 -20.04 11.28
N GLY A 363 -9.28 -21.16 11.98
CA GLY A 363 -8.63 -21.19 13.28
C GLY A 363 -9.64 -21.18 14.42
N ASP A 364 -9.28 -21.87 15.50
CA ASP A 364 -10.05 -21.98 16.74
C ASP A 364 -9.43 -21.03 17.78
N LEU A 365 -10.12 -19.92 18.06
CA LEU A 365 -9.62 -18.94 19.04
C LEU A 365 -9.85 -19.38 20.48
N ASN A 366 -10.83 -20.24 20.72
CA ASN A 366 -11.36 -20.47 22.06
C ASN A 366 -11.28 -21.96 22.51
N GLY A 367 -10.91 -22.87 21.60
CA GLY A 367 -10.76 -24.30 21.80
C GLY A 367 -12.05 -25.11 21.67
N ASP A 368 -13.12 -24.56 21.08
CA ASP A 368 -14.44 -25.21 20.96
C ASP A 368 -14.70 -25.92 19.62
N MET A 369 -13.77 -25.80 18.66
CA MET A 369 -13.88 -26.32 17.29
C MET A 369 -15.07 -25.74 16.48
N ASP A 370 -15.63 -24.59 16.86
CA ASP A 370 -16.67 -23.87 16.11
C ASP A 370 -16.09 -22.66 15.34
N PHE A 371 -15.40 -22.96 14.24
CA PHE A 371 -14.77 -21.97 13.35
C PHE A 371 -15.73 -20.91 12.78
N ALA A 372 -17.05 -21.12 12.85
CA ALA A 372 -18.02 -20.15 12.34
C ALA A 372 -18.13 -18.90 13.23
N ASN A 373 -17.77 -18.99 14.50
CA ASN A 373 -17.86 -17.89 15.46
C ASN A 373 -16.53 -17.13 15.66
N ASP A 374 -15.43 -17.65 15.10
CA ASP A 374 -14.07 -17.11 15.24
C ASP A 374 -13.63 -16.22 14.07
N GLN A 375 -14.57 -15.87 13.19
CA GLN A 375 -14.37 -14.99 12.04
C GLN A 375 -14.37 -13.51 12.47
N ILE A 376 -13.48 -13.20 13.41
CA ILE A 376 -13.48 -11.94 14.14
C ILE A 376 -12.12 -11.27 14.05
N PHE A 377 -12.01 -10.03 14.48
CA PHE A 377 -10.73 -9.35 14.69
C PHE A 377 -10.21 -9.57 16.11
N SER A 378 -8.89 -9.56 16.24
CA SER A 378 -8.21 -9.28 17.51
C SER A 378 -7.79 -7.80 17.57
N SER A 379 -7.45 -7.31 18.76
CA SER A 379 -6.84 -5.99 18.97
C SER A 379 -5.48 -5.89 18.27
N ALA A 380 -5.01 -4.66 18.07
CA ALA A 380 -3.72 -4.39 17.41
C ALA A 380 -2.52 -5.12 18.07
N ASP A 381 -2.57 -5.33 19.38
CA ASP A 381 -1.56 -6.09 20.14
C ASP A 381 -1.82 -7.61 20.18
N GLY A 382 -2.95 -8.08 19.63
CA GLY A 382 -3.37 -9.47 19.60
C GLY A 382 -3.83 -10.02 20.95
N LEU A 383 -4.05 -9.18 21.97
CA LEU A 383 -4.37 -9.62 23.34
C LEU A 383 -5.88 -9.76 23.61
N THR A 384 -6.72 -9.09 22.82
CA THR A 384 -8.18 -9.09 22.97
C THR A 384 -8.81 -9.53 21.67
N ASN A 385 -9.79 -10.43 21.73
CA ASN A 385 -10.61 -10.81 20.58
C ASN A 385 -11.92 -10.02 20.63
N TYR A 386 -12.38 -9.54 19.49
CA TYR A 386 -13.57 -8.69 19.36
C TYR A 386 -14.71 -9.48 18.72
N TYR A 387 -15.47 -10.21 19.54
CA TYR A 387 -16.68 -10.91 19.10
C TYR A 387 -17.79 -9.92 18.74
N GLU A 388 -18.83 -10.39 18.05
CA GLU A 388 -20.03 -9.60 17.77
C GLU A 388 -20.57 -8.94 19.05
N GLY A 389 -20.71 -7.62 19.04
CA GLY A 389 -21.19 -6.85 20.19
C GLY A 389 -20.09 -6.35 21.15
N ASP A 390 -18.84 -6.75 20.97
CA ASP A 390 -17.73 -6.30 21.82
C ASP A 390 -17.38 -4.83 21.61
N THR A 391 -16.69 -4.26 22.59
CA THR A 391 -16.29 -2.85 22.56
C THR A 391 -14.90 -2.67 21.92
N VAL A 392 -14.84 -1.88 20.86
CA VAL A 392 -13.62 -1.33 20.28
C VAL A 392 -13.44 0.10 20.79
N SER A 393 -12.21 0.47 21.13
CA SER A 393 -11.92 1.74 21.77
C SER A 393 -10.72 2.43 21.12
N ALA A 394 -10.79 3.76 21.02
CA ALA A 394 -9.65 4.57 20.66
C ALA A 394 -9.60 5.88 21.47
N VAL A 395 -8.41 6.46 21.62
CA VAL A 395 -8.18 7.64 22.47
C VAL A 395 -7.67 8.81 21.62
N PHE A 396 -8.35 9.96 21.72
CA PHE A 396 -7.89 11.21 21.12
C PHE A 396 -8.03 12.36 22.11
N GLY A 397 -6.99 13.19 22.24
CA GLY A 397 -7.04 14.39 23.09
C GLY A 397 -7.38 14.11 24.56
N GLY A 398 -7.02 12.93 25.08
CA GLY A 398 -7.37 12.51 26.44
C GLY A 398 -8.82 12.05 26.64
N THR A 399 -9.58 11.87 25.56
CA THR A 399 -10.94 11.29 25.58
C THR A 399 -10.90 9.91 24.94
N LYS A 400 -11.49 8.92 25.61
CA LYS A 400 -11.72 7.58 25.09
C LYS A 400 -13.08 7.57 24.40
N TYR A 401 -13.11 7.08 23.18
CA TYR A 401 -14.31 6.84 22.40
C TYR A 401 -14.49 5.34 22.27
N ASP A 402 -15.72 4.89 22.49
CA ASP A 402 -16.10 3.49 22.51
C ASP A 402 -17.16 3.24 21.43
N TRP A 403 -16.98 2.13 20.71
CA TRP A 403 -17.91 1.61 19.72
C TRP A 403 -18.18 0.13 19.97
N THR A 404 -19.36 -0.32 19.59
CA THR A 404 -19.70 -1.74 19.48
C THR A 404 -19.36 -2.24 18.08
N ILE A 405 -18.56 -3.30 17.98
CA ILE A 405 -18.28 -3.95 16.68
C ILE A 405 -19.45 -4.85 16.26
N THR A 406 -19.75 -4.81 14.97
CA THR A 406 -20.75 -5.65 14.34
C THR A 406 -20.18 -6.20 13.03
N TYR A 407 -20.36 -7.51 12.80
CA TYR A 407 -20.03 -8.26 11.59
C TYR A 407 -21.27 -8.60 10.75
N THR A 408 -22.43 -8.07 11.14
CA THR A 408 -23.73 -8.21 10.45
C THR A 408 -24.35 -6.85 10.11
N GLY A 409 -23.49 -5.85 9.92
CA GLY A 409 -23.88 -4.46 9.70
C GLY A 409 -24.33 -4.23 8.27
N ASP A 410 -24.76 -3.01 7.97
CA ASP A 410 -25.18 -2.59 6.63
C ASP A 410 -24.72 -1.16 6.34
N ILE A 411 -24.06 -0.96 5.21
CA ILE A 411 -23.54 0.32 4.70
C ILE A 411 -24.34 0.70 3.47
N SER A 412 -24.95 1.89 3.52
CA SER A 412 -25.52 2.50 2.32
C SER A 412 -24.60 3.59 1.77
N TRP A 413 -24.67 3.82 0.46
CA TRP A 413 -23.84 4.78 -0.25
C TRP A 413 -24.63 6.00 -0.68
N THR A 414 -23.99 7.17 -0.57
CA THR A 414 -24.41 8.36 -1.33
C THR A 414 -23.67 8.46 -2.65
N ASP A 415 -22.40 8.03 -2.67
CA ASP A 415 -21.56 7.90 -3.87
C ASP A 415 -20.57 6.75 -3.69
N VAL A 416 -20.86 5.61 -4.30
CA VAL A 416 -20.05 4.39 -4.19
C VAL A 416 -18.68 4.53 -4.89
N ASP A 417 -18.59 5.37 -5.93
CA ASP A 417 -17.37 5.58 -6.74
C ASP A 417 -16.38 6.54 -6.07
N ASN A 418 -16.81 7.23 -5.02
CA ASN A 418 -15.96 8.03 -4.15
C ASN A 418 -15.99 7.56 -2.71
N SER A 419 -16.45 6.33 -2.47
CA SER A 419 -16.67 5.72 -1.15
C SER A 419 -17.30 6.68 -0.13
N VAL A 420 -18.30 7.47 -0.55
CA VAL A 420 -19.04 8.38 0.32
C VAL A 420 -20.23 7.65 0.93
N VAL A 421 -20.11 7.35 2.23
CA VAL A 421 -21.11 6.61 3.00
C VAL A 421 -22.33 7.49 3.26
N GLY A 422 -23.52 6.92 3.07
CA GLY A 422 -24.80 7.54 3.39
C GLY A 422 -25.25 7.23 4.81
N THR A 423 -25.39 5.94 5.13
CA THR A 423 -25.79 5.47 6.46
C THR A 423 -25.02 4.22 6.84
N VAL A 424 -24.76 4.09 8.14
CA VAL A 424 -24.27 2.87 8.75
C VAL A 424 -25.37 2.34 9.67
N LEU A 425 -25.67 1.06 9.57
CA LEU A 425 -26.60 0.37 10.45
C LEU A 425 -25.85 -0.74 11.18
N GLY A 426 -26.14 -0.90 12.48
CA GLY A 426 -25.57 -1.94 13.32
C GLY A 426 -26.13 -3.33 13.03
N ALA A 427 -26.04 -4.21 14.03
CA ALA A 427 -26.39 -5.63 13.90
C ALA A 427 -27.75 -5.86 13.21
N GLY A 428 -27.75 -6.77 12.24
CA GLY A 428 -28.89 -6.99 11.37
C GLY A 428 -28.73 -8.24 10.50
N THR A 429 -29.15 -8.14 9.24
CA THR A 429 -29.03 -9.21 8.24
C THR A 429 -28.00 -8.89 7.16
N GLY A 430 -27.25 -7.80 7.32
CA GLY A 430 -26.20 -7.44 6.38
C GLY A 430 -24.93 -8.25 6.64
N THR A 431 -23.90 -7.95 5.87
CA THR A 431 -22.63 -8.68 5.83
C THR A 431 -21.43 -7.77 6.12
N ASP A 432 -21.69 -6.52 6.49
CA ASP A 432 -20.67 -5.50 6.63
C ASP A 432 -20.05 -5.52 8.03
N VAL A 433 -18.79 -5.08 8.08
CA VAL A 433 -18.10 -4.84 9.34
C VAL A 433 -18.16 -3.36 9.67
N VAL A 434 -18.82 -3.03 10.78
CA VAL A 434 -19.08 -1.66 11.21
C VAL A 434 -18.82 -1.50 12.70
N LEU A 435 -18.57 -0.27 13.13
CA LEU A 435 -18.48 0.13 14.52
C LEU A 435 -19.63 1.09 14.85
N ILE A 436 -20.48 0.71 15.79
CA ILE A 436 -21.64 1.52 16.21
C ILE A 436 -21.28 2.31 17.46
N GLY A 437 -21.52 3.61 17.44
CA GLY A 437 -21.22 4.50 18.55
C GLY A 437 -21.84 4.02 19.86
N LEU A 438 -21.02 3.88 20.91
CA LEU A 438 -21.48 3.50 22.24
C LEU A 438 -21.43 4.67 23.22
N GLY A 439 -20.30 5.39 23.26
CA GLY A 439 -20.11 6.48 24.20
C GLY A 439 -18.70 7.05 24.18
N SER A 440 -18.50 8.11 24.95
CA SER A 440 -17.18 8.68 25.19
C SER A 440 -17.01 9.06 26.64
N ALA A 441 -15.77 8.99 27.12
CA ALA A 441 -15.42 9.35 28.48
C ALA A 441 -14.02 9.97 28.53
N PRO A 442 -13.77 10.96 29.41
CA PRO A 442 -12.41 11.42 29.65
C PRO A 442 -11.57 10.26 30.17
N VAL A 443 -10.40 10.04 29.58
CA VAL A 443 -9.40 9.13 30.14
C VAL A 443 -8.95 9.75 31.45
N ALA A 444 -9.11 9.02 32.55
CA ALA A 444 -8.57 9.46 33.81
C ALA A 444 -7.09 9.77 33.60
N ALA A 445 -6.68 11.04 33.77
CA ALA A 445 -5.28 11.40 33.75
C ALA A 445 -4.60 10.44 34.72
N ALA A 446 -3.76 9.53 34.20
CA ALA A 446 -3.12 8.50 34.99
C ALA A 446 -2.57 9.21 36.22
N ALA A 447 -3.16 8.94 37.40
CA ALA A 447 -2.96 9.75 38.58
C ALA A 447 -1.46 9.90 38.76
N GLY A 448 -0.94 11.11 38.49
CA GLY A 448 0.42 11.29 38.02
C GLY A 448 1.36 10.40 38.79
N VAL A 449 1.98 9.42 38.11
CA VAL A 449 3.23 8.87 38.62
C VAL A 449 4.08 10.12 38.84
N PRO A 450 4.41 10.47 40.10
CA PRO A 450 5.15 11.69 40.35
C PRO A 450 6.40 11.57 39.50
N GLU A 451 6.61 12.50 38.57
CA GLU A 451 7.83 12.46 37.80
C GLU A 451 8.99 12.35 38.79
N PRO A 452 10.00 11.50 38.54
CA PRO A 452 11.10 11.30 39.48
C PRO A 452 11.85 12.60 39.84
N GLY A 453 11.59 13.72 39.12
CA GLY A 453 12.04 15.07 39.48
C GLY A 453 11.29 15.75 40.64
N ALA A 454 10.08 15.34 40.99
CA ALA A 454 9.28 15.98 42.06
C ALA A 454 9.60 15.46 43.47
N ILE A 455 10.35 14.36 43.60
CA ILE A 455 10.78 13.81 44.90
C ILE A 455 12.01 14.56 45.48
N VAL A 456 12.70 15.38 44.68
CA VAL A 456 13.93 16.07 45.13
C VAL A 456 13.65 17.38 45.90
N LEU A 457 12.42 17.91 45.90
CA LEU A 457 12.10 19.19 46.58
C LEU A 457 11.21 19.07 47.83
N ALA A 458 11.10 17.87 48.42
CA ALA A 458 10.46 17.68 49.74
C ALA A 458 11.44 17.23 50.84
N VAL A 459 12.73 17.04 50.53
CA VAL A 459 13.75 16.64 51.52
C VAL A 459 14.69 17.79 51.92
N SER A 460 14.71 18.91 51.19
CA SER A 460 15.60 20.05 51.45
C SER A 460 14.99 21.18 52.32
N ALA A 461 13.72 21.08 52.72
CA ALA A 461 13.11 21.99 53.71
C ALA A 461 13.10 21.44 55.16
N GLY A 462 13.55 20.20 55.37
CA GLY A 462 13.57 19.53 56.67
C GLY A 462 14.93 19.51 57.39
N LEU A 463 15.94 20.24 56.89
CA LEU A 463 17.30 20.22 57.44
C LEU A 463 17.87 21.63 57.71
N ILE A 464 17.03 22.54 58.24
CA ILE A 464 17.48 23.81 58.84
C ILE A 464 16.69 24.03 60.15
N LEU A 465 16.86 23.14 61.15
CA LEU A 465 16.36 23.40 62.51
C LEU A 465 17.01 22.56 63.62
N LEU A 466 18.29 22.21 63.46
CA LEU A 466 19.11 21.60 64.53
C LEU A 466 20.47 22.28 64.57
N GLY A 467 20.54 23.46 65.21
CA GLY A 467 21.77 24.25 65.23
C GLY A 467 21.86 25.37 66.25
N SER A 468 21.18 25.33 67.41
CA SER A 468 21.50 26.27 68.50
C SER A 468 21.12 25.75 69.89
N ARG A 469 21.99 24.94 70.51
CA ARG A 469 22.11 24.88 71.98
C ARG A 469 23.57 24.66 72.38
N ARG A 470 24.32 25.75 72.45
CA ARG A 470 25.64 25.81 73.11
C ARG A 470 25.41 25.86 74.62
N ARG A 471 25.90 24.83 75.33
CA ARG A 471 25.91 24.73 76.80
C ARG A 471 26.70 25.89 77.43
N ARG A 472 26.16 26.48 78.49
CA ARG A 472 26.93 27.11 79.59
C ARG A 472 26.83 26.19 80.80
N THR A 473 27.95 25.74 81.33
CA THR A 473 28.08 25.18 82.67
C THR A 473 28.71 26.23 83.57
N ALA A 474 28.20 26.30 84.80
CA ALA A 474 28.81 26.97 85.94
C ALA A 474 30.05 26.22 86.42
#